data_AF-A0A923GB75-F1
#
_entry.id   AF-A0A923GB75-F1
#
_cell.length_a   1.000
_cell.length_b   1.000
_cell.length_c   1.000
_cell.angle_alpha   90.00
_cell.angle_beta   90.00
_cell.angle_gamma   90.00
#
_symmetry.space_group_name_H-M   'P 1'
#
loop_
_entity.id
_entity.type
_entity.pdbx_description
1 polymer ?
#
loop_
_entity_poly.entity_id
_entity_poly.type
_entity_poly.pdbx_seq_one_letter_code
_entity_poly.pdbx_strand_id
1 'polypeptide(L)'
;MKNNLASCLGLLLVPLAAQAIEPGPSSEQQQQTEVWLVLQSHGQAMSPIRQTAAASERDLALQRWLESYKHAIPEYYKEYSGGQRK
;
A
#
# COMPACT_ATOMS: atom_id res chain seq x y z
N MET A 1 10.21 -9.98 50.89
CA MET A 1 9.53 -10.60 49.73
C MET A 1 8.31 -9.81 49.25
N LYS A 2 7.41 -9.36 50.15
CA LYS A 2 6.18 -8.65 49.77
C LYS A 2 6.41 -7.32 49.04
N ASN A 3 7.43 -6.56 49.42
CA ASN A 3 7.79 -5.27 48.79
C ASN A 3 8.37 -5.45 47.38
N ASN A 4 9.08 -6.55 47.13
CA ASN A 4 9.63 -6.85 45.81
C ASN A 4 8.53 -7.24 44.83
N LEU A 5 7.51 -7.95 45.30
CA LEU A 5 6.36 -8.36 44.49
C LEU A 5 5.50 -7.16 44.08
N ALA A 6 5.31 -6.19 44.99
CA ALA A 6 4.65 -4.93 44.66
C ALA A 6 5.43 -4.09 43.62
N SER A 7 6.77 -4.07 43.74
CA SER A 7 7.65 -3.38 42.78
C SER A 7 7.59 -4.02 41.39
N CYS A 8 7.65 -5.36 41.31
CA CYS A 8 7.52 -6.09 40.04
C CYS A 8 6.14 -5.89 39.39
N LEU A 9 5.07 -5.87 40.18
CA LEU A 9 3.72 -5.61 39.67
C LEU A 9 3.59 -4.19 39.13
N GLY A 10 4.18 -3.21 39.81
CA GLY A 10 4.24 -1.82 39.35
C GLY A 10 4.97 -1.67 38.01
N LEU A 11 6.13 -2.32 37.87
CA LEU A 11 6.91 -2.35 36.61
C LEU A 11 6.15 -3.01 35.45
N LEU A 12 5.35 -4.05 35.73
CA LEU A 12 4.51 -4.74 34.73
C LEU A 12 3.34 -3.88 34.22
N LEU A 13 2.90 -2.89 35.00
CA LEU A 13 1.76 -2.02 34.66
C LEU A 13 2.18 -0.75 33.90
N VAL A 14 3.47 -0.39 33.89
CA VAL A 14 4.01 0.77 33.15
C VAL A 14 3.65 0.79 31.66
N PRO A 15 3.69 -0.34 30.91
CA PRO A 15 3.36 -0.33 29.48
C PRO A 15 1.90 0.02 29.19
N LEU A 16 0.98 -0.22 30.13
CA LEU A 16 -0.44 0.11 29.94
C LEU A 16 -0.69 1.61 29.94
N ALA A 17 0.17 2.40 30.61
CA ALA A 17 0.11 3.86 30.62
C ALA A 17 0.75 4.49 29.38
N ALA A 18 1.54 3.73 28.62
CA ALA A 18 2.16 4.17 27.36
C ALA A 18 1.24 3.87 26.17
N GLN A 19 0.04 4.45 26.17
CA GLN A 19 -0.79 4.51 24.96
C GLN A 19 -0.22 5.63 24.07
N ALA A 20 0.82 5.34 23.29
CA ALA A 20 1.53 6.32 22.45
C ALA A 20 0.84 6.60 21.11
N ILE A 21 -0.43 6.23 20.95
CA ILE A 21 -1.19 6.44 19.73
C ILE A 21 -2.40 7.27 20.12
N GLU A 22 -2.35 8.57 19.83
CA GLU A 22 -3.58 9.35 19.77
C GLU A 22 -4.48 8.70 18.70
N PRO A 23 -5.75 8.39 19.03
CA PRO A 23 -6.68 7.92 18.03
C PRO A 23 -7.06 9.10 17.13
N GLY A 24 -6.25 9.35 16.10
CA GLY A 24 -6.44 10.43 15.15
C GLY A 24 -5.41 10.35 14.03
N PRO A 25 -5.70 10.93 12.86
CA PRO A 25 -4.72 10.95 11.79
C PRO A 25 -3.47 11.71 12.24
N SER A 26 -2.30 11.21 11.86
CA SER A 26 -1.00 11.80 12.22
C SER A 26 -0.87 13.29 11.83
N SER A 27 -1.70 13.75 10.88
CA SER A 27 -2.04 15.14 10.58
C SER A 27 -3.28 15.22 9.67
N GLU A 28 -3.91 16.40 9.53
CA GLU A 28 -5.02 16.60 8.57
C GLU A 28 -4.60 16.24 7.13
N GLN A 29 -3.35 16.51 6.75
CA GLN A 29 -2.79 16.19 5.44
C GLN A 29 -2.58 14.68 5.25
N GLN A 30 -2.33 13.92 6.32
CA GLN A 30 -2.11 12.46 6.27
C GLN A 30 -3.40 11.65 6.38
N GLN A 31 -4.51 12.28 6.75
CA GLN A 31 -5.80 11.61 6.95
C GLN A 31 -6.25 10.82 5.70
N GLN A 32 -6.12 11.39 4.51
CA GLN A 32 -6.49 10.69 3.28
C GLN A 32 -5.61 9.47 3.03
N THR A 33 -4.31 9.59 3.26
CA THR A 33 -3.34 8.49 3.10
C THR A 33 -3.65 7.34 4.06
N GLU A 34 -3.91 7.66 5.32
CA GLU A 34 -4.28 6.66 6.32
C GLU A 34 -5.59 5.96 5.99
N VAL A 35 -6.60 6.70 5.51
CA VAL A 35 -7.86 6.13 5.01
C VAL A 35 -7.59 5.14 3.88
N TRP A 36 -6.74 5.48 2.91
CA TRP A 36 -6.38 4.57 1.82
C TRP A 36 -5.62 3.33 2.29
N LEU A 37 -4.71 3.47 3.26
CA LEU A 37 -3.96 2.34 3.83
C LEU A 37 -4.88 1.37 4.57
N VAL A 38 -5.83 1.87 5.36
CA VAL A 38 -6.85 1.06 6.04
C VAL A 38 -7.77 0.40 5.00
N LEU A 39 -8.26 1.14 4.02
CA LEU A 39 -9.16 0.62 2.97
C LEU A 39 -8.51 -0.51 2.16
N GLN A 40 -7.23 -0.36 1.79
CA GLN A 40 -6.47 -1.38 1.05
C GLN A 40 -6.17 -2.61 1.90
N SER A 41 -5.66 -2.43 3.12
CA SER A 41 -5.31 -3.56 4.01
C SER A 41 -6.52 -4.41 4.37
N HIS A 42 -7.68 -3.78 4.59
CA HIS A 42 -8.93 -4.47 4.88
C HIS A 42 -9.64 -5.01 3.62
N GLY A 43 -9.13 -4.74 2.42
CA GLY A 43 -9.74 -5.15 1.16
C GLY A 43 -11.14 -4.56 0.93
N GLN A 44 -11.50 -3.47 1.61
CA GLN A 44 -12.85 -2.87 1.54
C GLN A 44 -13.16 -2.28 0.16
N ALA A 45 -12.13 -1.88 -0.59
CA ALA A 45 -12.24 -1.43 -1.97
C ALA A 45 -11.75 -2.47 -3.00
N MET A 46 -11.68 -3.75 -2.61
CA MET A 46 -11.37 -4.81 -3.56
C MET A 46 -12.49 -4.90 -4.60
N SER A 47 -12.10 -4.98 -5.88
CA SER A 47 -13.07 -5.19 -6.97
C SER A 47 -13.89 -6.46 -6.71
N PRO A 48 -15.24 -6.40 -6.78
CA PRO A 48 -16.06 -7.60 -6.67
C PRO A 48 -15.92 -8.51 -7.90
N ILE A 49 -15.43 -7.97 -9.02
CA ILE A 49 -15.18 -8.72 -10.25
C ILE A 49 -13.83 -9.42 -10.12
N ARG A 50 -13.86 -10.75 -10.18
CA ARG A 50 -12.65 -11.57 -10.20
C ARG A 50 -11.90 -11.35 -11.50
N GLN A 51 -10.70 -10.79 -11.41
CA GLN A 51 -9.79 -10.70 -12.55
C GLN A 51 -9.10 -12.05 -12.72
N THR A 52 -9.61 -12.89 -13.64
CA THR A 52 -8.98 -14.15 -14.02
C THR A 52 -8.31 -14.02 -15.37
N ALA A 53 -7.10 -14.57 -15.50
CA ALA A 53 -6.47 -14.82 -16.79
C ALA A 53 -6.40 -16.33 -17.02
N ALA A 54 -6.55 -16.77 -18.28
CA ALA A 54 -6.17 -18.12 -18.67
C ALA A 54 -4.64 -18.30 -18.54
N ALA A 55 -4.16 -19.54 -18.49
CA ALA A 55 -2.70 -19.80 -18.43
C ALA A 55 -1.97 -19.19 -19.64
N SER A 56 -2.52 -19.38 -20.85
CA SER A 56 -1.98 -18.80 -22.09
C SER A 56 -1.93 -17.27 -22.08
N GLU A 57 -2.94 -16.61 -21.50
CA GLU A 57 -2.98 -15.16 -21.39
C GLU A 57 -1.91 -14.63 -20.43
N ARG A 58 -1.64 -15.35 -19.33
CA ARG A 58 -0.53 -15.02 -18.42
C ARG A 58 0.81 -15.16 -19.11
N ASP A 59 1.01 -16.22 -19.88
CA ASP A 59 2.25 -16.46 -20.62
C ASP A 59 2.49 -15.38 -21.69
N LEU A 60 1.44 -14.98 -22.42
CA LEU A 60 1.52 -13.88 -23.38
C LEU A 60 1.81 -12.54 -22.71
N ALA A 61 1.22 -12.26 -21.54
CA ALA A 61 1.50 -11.06 -20.78
C ALA A 61 2.96 -11.03 -20.29
N LEU A 62 3.46 -12.17 -19.78
CA LEU A 62 4.85 -12.32 -19.38
C LEU A 62 5.80 -12.13 -20.55
N GLN A 63 5.51 -12.74 -21.70
CA GLN A 63 6.28 -12.55 -22.92
C GLN A 63 6.33 -11.07 -23.31
N ARG A 64 5.19 -10.38 -23.35
CA ARG A 64 5.16 -8.93 -23.67
C ARG A 64 6.01 -8.10 -22.71
N TRP A 65 5.98 -8.43 -21.42
CA TRP A 65 6.81 -7.77 -20.43
C TRP A 65 8.31 -8.00 -20.71
N LEU A 66 8.71 -9.24 -21.03
CA LEU A 66 10.09 -9.54 -21.41
C LEU A 66 10.51 -8.81 -22.71
N GLU A 67 9.63 -8.75 -23.70
CA GLU A 67 9.86 -8.02 -24.95
C GLU A 67 10.02 -6.51 -24.72
N SER A 68 9.38 -5.94 -23.69
CA SER A 68 9.49 -4.50 -23.40
C SER A 68 10.93 -4.05 -23.12
N TYR A 69 11.77 -4.94 -22.56
CA TYR A 69 13.18 -4.66 -22.31
C TYR A 69 14.05 -4.62 -23.57
N LYS A 70 13.53 -5.10 -24.71
CA LYS A 70 14.25 -5.06 -25.99
C LYS A 70 14.18 -3.69 -26.67
N HIS A 71 13.30 -2.82 -26.19
CA HIS A 71 13.15 -1.48 -26.72
C HIS A 71 13.90 -0.49 -25.84
N ALA A 72 14.77 0.32 -26.45
CA ALA A 72 15.43 1.40 -25.74
C ALA A 72 14.39 2.43 -25.27
N ILE A 73 14.58 2.95 -24.05
CA ILE A 73 13.80 4.08 -23.56
C ILE A 73 14.16 5.28 -24.45
N PRO A 74 13.19 5.94 -25.11
CA PRO A 74 13.48 7.11 -25.92
C PRO A 74 14.05 8.24 -25.05
N GLU A 75 15.12 8.90 -25.51
CA GLU A 75 15.69 10.09 -24.86
C GLU A 75 14.69 11.24 -24.77
N TYR A 76 13.76 11.30 -25.72
CA TYR A 76 12.73 12.33 -25.80
C TYR A 76 11.36 11.68 -25.98
N TYR A 77 10.37 12.19 -25.26
CA TYR A 77 8.98 11.85 -25.49
C TYR A 77 8.59 12.33 -26.88
N LYS A 78 8.34 11.41 -27.81
CA LYS A 78 7.80 11.76 -29.12
C LYS A 78 6.33 12.13 -28.93
N GLU A 79 6.03 13.41 -29.02
CA GLU A 79 4.67 13.92 -29.04
C GLU A 79 4.00 13.41 -30.32
N TYR A 80 3.32 12.27 -30.23
CA TYR A 80 2.39 11.85 -31.27
C TYR A 80 1.29 12.90 -31.27
N SER A 81 1.29 13.77 -32.29
CA SER A 81 0.28 14.81 -32.49
C SER A 81 -1.11 14.16 -32.62
N GLY A 82 -1.76 13.91 -31.49
CA GLY A 82 -3.13 13.40 -31.34
C GLY A 82 -4.17 14.46 -31.70
N GLY A 83 -3.95 15.16 -32.81
CA GLY A 83 -4.67 16.38 -33.14
C GLY A 83 -4.52 16.83 -34.58
N GLN A 84 -4.47 15.92 -35.56
CA GLN A 84 -4.95 16.27 -36.91
C GLN A 84 -6.49 16.24 -36.88
N ARG A 85 -7.09 17.15 -36.11
CA ARG A 85 -8.50 17.48 -36.25
C ARG A 85 -8.60 18.41 -37.47
N LYS A 86 -9.09 17.87 -38.57
CA LYS A 86 -9.58 18.65 -39.70
C LYS A 86 -10.82 19.43 -39.30
#